data_AF-A0A524PGY7-F1
#
_entry.id   AF-A0A524PGY7-F1
#
_cell.length_a   1.000
_cell.length_b   1.000
_cell.length_c   1.000
_cell.angle_alpha   90.00
_cell.angle_beta   90.00
_cell.angle_gamma   90.00
#
_symmetry.space_group_name_H-M   'P 1'
#
loop_
_entity.id
_entity.type
_entity.pdbx_description
1 polymer ?
#
loop_
_entity_poly.entity_id
_entity_poly.type
_entity_poly.pdbx_seq_one_letter_code
_entity_poly.pdbx_strand_id
1 'polypeptide(L)'
;MKRKGLLGFSLILVSMLLLIGTSPVMAAKPDGSDGTRDVIAMSNGFPSGEHYNLNIHGKKADYVGDSTPGGSSVFILEYGQSTIQYVTNRKASLAELYVLDPLAEAFDGDPAKVQLPYEAAGYYVFGRILGKPNNGNVEPASSIILYPNRVVGAWNDTDPADPDFPTYTDGSLLPLGLIVGPNLYTAEPEGYVRFDPSSTPGKGKSKATDITELFTYTGWVIDSVLDTSGPEGEPDGIIDTYDIPLGDYDVDATTDPSQDYNNDGVLNGADVEAWLTDMAALATPTAWYYAEEWILNIADLVITEQGLENDGTKLLQIRFYPVDTTEFIP
;
A
#
# COMPACT_ATOMS: atom_id res chain seq x y z
N MET A 1 -28.20 -36.49 -51.54
CA MET A 1 -28.15 -36.88 -50.11
C MET A 1 -26.70 -37.17 -49.75
N LYS A 2 -26.01 -36.58 -48.77
CA LYS A 2 -26.28 -35.55 -47.74
C LYS A 2 -24.93 -34.83 -47.52
N ARG A 3 -24.90 -33.50 -47.60
CA ARG A 3 -23.81 -32.66 -47.06
C ARG A 3 -24.09 -32.49 -45.56
N LYS A 4 -23.25 -33.04 -44.70
CA LYS A 4 -23.21 -32.72 -43.26
C LYS A 4 -21.74 -32.81 -42.83
N GLY A 5 -21.15 -31.66 -42.53
CA GLY A 5 -19.78 -31.59 -42.06
C GLY A 5 -19.13 -30.25 -42.34
N LEU A 6 -19.76 -29.15 -41.90
CA LEU A 6 -19.08 -27.85 -41.83
C LEU A 6 -19.81 -26.86 -40.90
N LEU A 7 -20.42 -27.34 -39.81
CA LEU A 7 -21.12 -26.47 -38.84
C LEU A 7 -20.61 -26.56 -37.40
N GLY A 8 -19.60 -27.39 -37.12
CA GLY A 8 -19.05 -27.54 -35.77
C GLY A 8 -17.94 -26.55 -35.41
N PHE A 9 -17.22 -26.01 -36.40
CA PHE A 9 -16.05 -25.16 -36.14
C PHE A 9 -16.35 -23.67 -35.94
N SER A 10 -17.53 -23.20 -36.38
CA SER A 10 -17.87 -21.77 -36.30
C SER A 10 -18.47 -21.37 -34.94
N LEU A 11 -18.99 -22.32 -34.15
CA LEU A 11 -19.60 -21.99 -32.85
C LEU A 11 -18.54 -21.90 -31.74
N ILE A 12 -17.50 -22.74 -31.80
CA ILE A 12 -16.41 -22.75 -30.81
C ILE A 12 -15.56 -21.47 -30.91
N LEU A 13 -15.32 -20.96 -32.12
CA LEU A 13 -14.55 -19.72 -32.32
C LEU A 13 -15.32 -18.48 -31.82
N VAL A 14 -16.66 -18.48 -31.86
CA VAL A 14 -17.48 -17.37 -31.37
C VAL A 14 -17.63 -17.42 -29.84
N SER A 15 -17.62 -18.61 -29.23
CA SER A 15 -17.58 -18.76 -27.77
C SER A 15 -16.22 -18.36 -27.17
N MET A 16 -15.11 -18.58 -27.89
CA MET A 16 -13.77 -18.13 -27.45
C MET A 16 -13.59 -16.60 -27.56
N LEU A 17 -14.31 -15.95 -28.50
CA LEU A 17 -14.32 -14.49 -28.64
C LEU A 17 -15.22 -13.76 -27.61
N LEU A 18 -16.15 -14.47 -26.96
CA LEU A 18 -17.01 -13.93 -25.89
C LEU A 18 -16.41 -14.10 -24.48
N LEU A 19 -15.28 -14.81 -24.35
CA LEU A 19 -14.46 -14.88 -23.14
C LEU A 19 -13.34 -13.84 -23.10
N ILE A 20 -13.31 -12.91 -24.07
CA ILE A 20 -12.70 -11.59 -23.83
C ILE A 20 -13.70 -10.84 -22.93
N GLY A 21 -13.79 -11.33 -21.70
CA GLY A 21 -14.42 -10.64 -20.59
C GLY A 21 -13.86 -9.24 -20.59
N THR A 22 -14.77 -8.29 -20.45
CA THR A 22 -14.51 -6.89 -20.20
C THR A 22 -13.27 -6.78 -19.30
N SER A 23 -12.12 -6.43 -19.88
CA SER A 23 -11.07 -5.83 -19.09
C SER A 23 -11.78 -4.74 -18.29
N PRO A 24 -11.60 -4.67 -16.95
CA PRO A 24 -12.04 -3.49 -16.24
C PRO A 24 -11.55 -2.32 -17.08
N VAL A 25 -12.43 -1.35 -17.33
CA VAL A 25 -11.96 -0.06 -17.79
C VAL A 25 -10.92 0.31 -16.74
N MET A 26 -9.65 0.11 -17.07
CA MET A 26 -8.55 0.64 -16.30
C MET A 26 -8.94 2.10 -16.25
N ALA A 27 -9.29 2.57 -15.05
CA ALA A 27 -9.22 3.98 -14.77
C ALA A 27 -7.73 4.29 -14.91
N ALA A 28 -7.28 4.38 -16.17
CA ALA A 28 -5.98 4.89 -16.51
C ALA A 28 -5.94 6.22 -15.77
N LYS A 29 -5.00 6.29 -14.84
CA LYS A 29 -4.50 7.51 -14.21
C LYS A 29 -4.76 8.67 -15.18
N PRO A 30 -5.42 9.76 -14.76
CA PRO A 30 -5.12 11.04 -15.35
C PRO A 30 -3.63 11.24 -15.05
N ASP A 31 -2.78 10.79 -15.97
CA ASP A 31 -1.43 11.26 -16.00
C ASP A 31 -1.56 12.78 -16.07
N GLY A 32 -0.67 13.53 -15.43
CA GLY A 32 -0.68 14.98 -15.56
C GLY A 32 -0.56 15.49 -17.01
N SER A 33 -0.56 14.60 -18.02
CA SER A 33 -0.62 14.90 -19.43
C SER A 33 -1.97 15.47 -19.89
N ASP A 34 -3.06 15.27 -19.13
CA ASP A 34 -4.38 15.84 -19.46
C ASP A 34 -4.63 17.24 -18.86
N GLY A 35 -3.69 17.76 -18.05
CA GLY A 35 -3.75 19.11 -17.47
C GLY A 35 -4.68 19.27 -16.27
N THR A 36 -5.27 18.20 -15.72
CA THR A 36 -6.15 18.30 -14.54
C THR A 36 -5.38 18.44 -13.22
N ARG A 37 -4.17 17.88 -13.13
CA ARG A 37 -3.24 18.10 -11.99
C ARG A 37 -2.31 19.30 -12.16
N ASP A 38 -2.31 19.99 -13.31
CA ASP A 38 -1.49 21.19 -13.57
C ASP A 38 -1.85 22.38 -12.65
N VAL A 39 -3.08 22.38 -12.13
CA VAL A 39 -3.55 23.29 -11.08
C VAL A 39 -2.63 23.31 -9.86
N ILE A 40 -2.06 22.16 -9.50
CA ILE A 40 -1.15 22.01 -8.36
C ILE A 40 0.15 22.80 -8.60
N ALA A 41 0.59 22.90 -9.86
CA ALA A 41 1.74 23.71 -10.23
C ALA A 41 1.48 25.22 -10.06
N MET A 42 0.21 25.65 -10.15
CA MET A 42 -0.24 27.04 -10.01
C MET A 42 -0.59 27.45 -8.57
N SER A 43 -0.83 26.49 -7.66
CA SER A 43 -1.13 26.71 -6.23
C SER A 43 0.13 26.63 -5.34
N ASN A 44 -0.05 26.62 -4.00
CA ASN A 44 1.02 26.31 -3.05
C ASN A 44 1.44 24.82 -3.04
N GLY A 45 1.07 24.07 -4.09
CA GLY A 45 1.30 22.64 -4.28
C GLY A 45 0.25 21.75 -3.64
N PHE A 46 -0.86 22.29 -3.11
CA PHE A 46 -1.94 21.50 -2.54
C PHE A 46 -3.26 21.67 -3.30
N PRO A 47 -4.09 20.60 -3.38
CA PRO A 47 -5.48 20.70 -3.81
C PRO A 47 -6.35 21.51 -2.83
N SER A 48 -7.52 21.91 -3.33
CA SER A 48 -8.60 22.44 -2.50
C SER A 48 -9.47 21.29 -1.98
N GLY A 49 -10.11 21.48 -0.83
CA GLY A 49 -11.03 20.50 -0.25
C GLY A 49 -10.71 20.11 1.19
N GLU A 50 -11.54 19.22 1.71
CA GLU A 50 -11.34 18.56 3.00
C GLU A 50 -10.05 17.73 2.97
N HIS A 51 -9.31 17.76 4.06
CA HIS A 51 -8.07 17.00 4.18
C HIS A 51 -7.69 16.80 5.64
N TYR A 52 -6.96 15.72 5.88
CA TYR A 52 -6.31 15.44 7.15
C TYR A 52 -4.85 15.86 7.08
N ASN A 53 -4.38 16.59 8.08
CA ASN A 53 -2.98 16.98 8.17
C ASN A 53 -2.26 16.00 9.09
N LEU A 54 -1.04 15.60 8.71
CA LEU A 54 -0.07 14.94 9.59
C LEU A 54 1.20 15.80 9.61
N ASN A 55 1.63 16.17 10.80
CA ASN A 55 2.82 16.97 11.03
C ASN A 55 3.92 16.09 11.62
N ILE A 56 4.99 15.86 10.85
CA ILE A 56 6.13 15.05 11.24
C ILE A 56 7.25 15.99 11.70
N HIS A 57 7.57 15.95 12.99
CA HIS A 57 8.51 16.85 13.63
C HIS A 57 9.87 16.16 13.85
N GLY A 58 10.92 16.71 13.25
CA GLY A 58 12.30 16.29 13.53
C GLY A 58 12.78 16.78 14.89
N LYS A 59 13.22 15.85 15.74
CA LYS A 59 13.70 16.09 17.11
C LYS A 59 15.08 15.48 17.33
N LYS A 60 15.85 16.09 18.23
CA LYS A 60 17.15 15.55 18.62
C LYS A 60 16.99 14.24 19.40
N ALA A 61 18.01 13.39 19.37
CA ALA A 61 18.00 12.09 20.06
C ALA A 61 17.79 12.18 21.59
N ASP A 62 18.04 13.33 22.21
CA ASP A 62 17.79 13.58 23.64
C ASP A 62 16.38 14.13 23.94
N TYR A 63 15.51 14.20 22.94
CA TYR A 63 14.14 14.65 23.09
C TYR A 63 13.34 13.67 23.96
N VAL A 64 12.74 14.20 25.02
CA VAL A 64 11.75 13.49 25.83
C VAL A 64 10.37 13.98 25.40
N GLY A 65 9.66 13.12 24.67
CA GLY A 65 8.32 13.39 24.15
C GLY A 65 7.21 13.05 25.14
N ASP A 66 6.00 13.51 24.82
CA ASP A 66 4.76 13.07 25.45
C ASP A 66 4.18 11.96 24.58
N SER A 67 4.03 10.76 25.13
CA SER A 67 3.46 9.60 24.42
C SER A 67 1.94 9.57 24.46
N THR A 68 1.28 10.63 24.96
CA THR A 68 -0.18 10.71 24.99
C THR A 68 -0.76 10.68 23.56
N PRO A 69 -1.65 9.72 23.25
CA PRO A 69 -2.30 9.66 21.94
C PRO A 69 -3.17 10.90 21.65
N GLY A 70 -3.29 11.25 20.37
CA GLY A 70 -4.21 12.24 19.86
C GLY A 70 -3.58 13.32 18.98
N GLY A 71 -4.44 14.15 18.40
CA GLY A 71 -4.00 15.19 17.47
C GLY A 71 -3.45 14.62 16.16
N SER A 72 -2.50 15.35 15.56
CA SER A 72 -2.00 15.13 14.20
C SER A 72 -0.49 15.31 14.07
N SER A 73 0.25 15.07 15.15
CA SER A 73 1.69 15.28 15.21
C SER A 73 2.42 14.03 15.65
N VAL A 74 3.47 13.67 14.91
CA VAL A 74 4.43 12.62 15.29
C VAL A 74 5.84 13.20 15.36
N PHE A 75 6.72 12.56 16.11
CA PHE A 75 8.06 13.02 16.41
C PHE A 75 9.07 11.95 15.98
N ILE A 76 9.97 12.34 15.07
CA ILE A 76 11.01 11.47 14.48
C ILE A 76 12.40 12.03 14.80
N LEU A 77 13.45 11.25 14.54
CA LEU A 77 14.80 11.78 14.59
C LEU A 77 14.98 12.91 13.58
N GLU A 78 15.65 13.97 14.03
CA GLU A 78 16.08 15.08 13.18
C GLU A 78 17.18 14.64 12.22
N TYR A 79 18.05 13.73 12.66
CA TYR A 79 19.13 13.16 11.87
C TYR A 79 19.13 11.65 12.06
N GLY A 80 18.92 10.91 10.98
CA GLY A 80 18.89 9.45 10.95
C GLY A 80 17.55 8.87 10.51
N GLN A 81 17.41 7.57 10.71
CA GLN A 81 16.24 6.81 10.32
C GLN A 81 15.15 6.87 11.39
N SER A 82 13.90 6.84 10.96
CA SER A 82 12.75 6.60 11.83
C SER A 82 11.66 5.91 11.03
N THR A 83 10.64 5.45 11.73
CA THR A 83 9.55 4.69 11.13
C THR A 83 8.20 5.25 11.56
N ILE A 84 7.25 5.28 10.63
CA ILE A 84 5.84 5.63 10.91
C ILE A 84 4.97 4.48 10.45
N GLN A 85 4.07 4.03 11.31
CA GLN A 85 3.01 3.10 11.00
C GLN A 85 1.69 3.82 10.71
N TYR A 86 1.06 3.48 9.58
CA TYR A 86 -0.27 3.93 9.22
C TYR A 86 -1.27 2.80 9.39
N VAL A 87 -2.38 3.10 10.07
CA VAL A 87 -3.45 2.16 10.38
C VAL A 87 -4.75 2.64 9.74
N THR A 88 -5.47 1.74 9.09
CA THR A 88 -6.88 1.93 8.72
C THR A 88 -7.69 0.75 9.19
N ASN A 89 -8.91 1.05 9.64
CA ASN A 89 -9.88 0.04 9.98
C ASN A 89 -11.22 0.44 9.34
N ARG A 90 -11.67 -0.34 8.36
CA ARG A 90 -12.90 -0.15 7.59
C ARG A 90 -14.14 -0.06 8.47
N LYS A 91 -14.12 -0.70 9.64
CA LYS A 91 -15.25 -0.75 10.58
C LYS A 91 -15.13 0.28 11.70
N ALA A 92 -13.98 0.96 11.84
CA ALA A 92 -13.80 2.00 12.82
C ALA A 92 -14.65 3.24 12.49
N SER A 93 -15.21 3.86 13.51
CA SER A 93 -15.96 5.12 13.40
C SER A 93 -15.04 6.32 13.68
N LEU A 94 -13.95 6.43 12.91
CA LEU A 94 -13.00 7.52 13.04
C LEU A 94 -13.32 8.64 12.04
N ALA A 95 -13.58 9.85 12.53
CA ALA A 95 -13.95 10.99 11.69
C ALA A 95 -12.75 11.86 11.25
N GLU A 96 -11.65 11.78 11.99
CA GLU A 96 -10.44 12.58 11.78
C GLU A 96 -9.20 11.71 11.97
N LEU A 97 -8.09 12.05 11.30
CA LEU A 97 -6.79 11.43 11.59
C LEU A 97 -6.47 11.52 13.08
N TYR A 98 -6.05 10.40 13.65
CA TYR A 98 -5.75 10.28 15.06
C TYR A 98 -4.39 9.62 15.27
N VAL A 99 -3.48 10.31 15.96
CA VAL A 99 -2.19 9.74 16.33
C VAL A 99 -2.38 8.78 17.51
N LEU A 100 -2.06 7.51 17.30
CA LEU A 100 -2.12 6.46 18.32
C LEU A 100 -0.85 6.45 19.17
N ASP A 101 0.30 6.69 18.53
CA ASP A 101 1.59 6.86 19.18
C ASP A 101 2.35 8.02 18.53
N PRO A 102 2.61 9.12 19.24
CA PRO A 102 3.29 10.27 18.66
C PRO A 102 4.81 10.09 18.54
N LEU A 103 5.44 9.08 19.15
CA LEU A 103 6.90 8.97 19.21
C LEU A 103 7.40 7.85 18.30
N ALA A 104 8.52 8.10 17.61
CA ALA A 104 9.20 7.08 16.82
C ALA A 104 10.20 6.29 17.67
N GLU A 105 10.68 5.18 17.11
CA GLU A 105 11.39 4.11 17.83
C GLU A 105 12.66 4.59 18.56
N ALA A 106 13.24 5.69 18.08
CA ALA A 106 14.39 6.31 18.71
C ALA A 106 14.11 6.96 20.08
N PHE A 107 12.84 7.21 20.42
CA PHE A 107 12.43 7.93 21.63
C PHE A 107 11.82 7.02 22.69
N ASP A 108 11.11 5.97 22.30
CA ASP A 108 10.44 5.05 23.22
C ASP A 108 10.48 3.57 22.83
N GLY A 109 11.05 3.25 21.67
CA GLY A 109 11.31 1.88 21.22
C GLY A 109 10.32 1.34 20.19
N ASP A 110 9.21 2.04 19.93
CA ASP A 110 8.18 1.63 18.98
C ASP A 110 8.02 2.66 17.83
N PRO A 111 7.64 2.24 16.61
CA PRO A 111 7.36 3.18 15.53
C PRO A 111 6.20 4.13 15.88
N ALA A 112 6.30 5.39 15.42
CA ALA A 112 5.20 6.33 15.58
C ALA A 112 3.96 5.82 14.83
N LYS A 113 2.78 5.91 15.41
CA LYS A 113 1.58 5.25 14.90
C LYS A 113 0.44 6.22 14.68
N VAL A 114 -0.15 6.17 13.48
CA VAL A 114 -1.22 7.07 13.06
C VAL A 114 -2.36 6.26 12.47
N GLN A 115 -3.59 6.55 12.90
CA GLN A 115 -4.79 5.99 12.29
C GLN A 115 -5.45 7.01 11.38
N LEU A 116 -5.71 6.60 10.14
CA LEU A 116 -6.49 7.36 9.17
C LEU A 116 -7.96 6.92 9.24
N PRO A 117 -8.92 7.84 9.01
CA PRO A 117 -10.28 7.47 8.68
C PRO A 117 -10.30 6.50 7.49
N TYR A 118 -11.29 5.63 7.46
CA TYR A 118 -11.46 4.75 6.30
C TYR A 118 -12.08 5.54 5.15
N GLU A 119 -11.47 5.46 3.96
CA GLU A 119 -12.02 6.00 2.72
C GLU A 119 -11.97 4.94 1.63
N ALA A 120 -13.13 4.61 1.06
CA ALA A 120 -13.27 3.51 0.11
C ALA A 120 -12.48 3.74 -1.18
N ALA A 121 -12.40 5.00 -1.65
CA ALA A 121 -11.59 5.39 -2.80
C ALA A 121 -10.13 5.76 -2.43
N GLY A 122 -9.78 5.70 -1.14
CA GLY A 122 -8.48 6.09 -0.62
C GLY A 122 -8.27 7.61 -0.60
N TYR A 123 -6.99 8.01 -0.64
CA TYR A 123 -6.56 9.40 -0.52
C TYR A 123 -5.59 9.79 -1.64
N TYR A 124 -5.68 11.03 -2.10
CA TYR A 124 -4.52 11.71 -2.66
C TYR A 124 -3.62 12.19 -1.54
N VAL A 125 -2.31 11.92 -1.63
CA VAL A 125 -1.35 12.25 -0.57
C VAL A 125 -0.35 13.26 -1.06
N PHE A 126 -0.17 14.34 -0.30
CA PHE A 126 0.76 15.41 -0.65
C PHE A 126 1.68 15.75 0.52
N GLY A 127 2.98 15.83 0.26
CA GLY A 127 3.99 16.17 1.27
C GLY A 127 4.71 17.49 0.98
N ARG A 128 5.13 18.21 2.02
CA ARG A 128 6.07 19.35 1.92
C ARG A 128 6.84 19.63 3.20
N ILE A 129 8.06 20.16 3.07
CA ILE A 129 8.84 20.64 4.22
C ILE A 129 8.46 22.07 4.61
N LEU A 130 7.88 22.27 5.79
CA LEU A 130 7.57 23.61 6.31
C LEU A 130 8.66 24.17 7.23
N GLY A 131 9.29 23.31 8.03
CA GLY A 131 10.26 23.73 9.04
C GLY A 131 11.52 24.30 8.39
N LYS A 132 12.10 25.36 8.98
CA LYS A 132 13.43 25.84 8.57
C LYS A 132 14.46 24.84 9.05
N PRO A 133 15.10 24.09 8.16
CA PRO A 133 16.02 23.10 8.60
C PRO A 133 17.41 23.77 8.70
N ASN A 134 18.29 23.20 9.53
CA ASN A 134 19.56 23.83 9.92
C ASN A 134 19.43 25.30 10.45
N ASN A 135 18.31 25.62 11.12
CA ASN A 135 18.01 26.96 11.67
C ASN A 135 18.13 28.14 10.65
N GLY A 136 18.03 27.85 9.35
CA GLY A 136 18.19 28.86 8.30
C GLY A 136 19.61 29.03 7.75
N ASN A 137 20.55 28.15 8.10
CA ASN A 137 21.79 27.99 7.36
C ASN A 137 21.51 27.33 6.00
N VAL A 138 22.26 27.74 4.98
CA VAL A 138 22.04 27.33 3.59
C VAL A 138 22.78 26.03 3.26
N GLU A 139 23.77 25.64 4.07
CA GLU A 139 24.62 24.48 3.83
C GLU A 139 24.94 23.69 5.12
N PRO A 140 24.85 22.35 5.10
CA PRO A 140 24.15 21.57 4.07
C PRO A 140 22.66 21.88 4.09
N ALA A 141 22.03 21.84 2.91
CA ALA A 141 20.58 21.86 2.79
C ALA A 141 20.02 20.62 3.47
N SER A 142 18.94 20.78 4.21
CA SER A 142 18.32 19.62 4.84
C SER A 142 17.30 18.97 3.96
N SER A 143 17.20 17.66 4.13
CA SER A 143 16.34 16.80 3.36
C SER A 143 15.61 15.80 4.24
N ILE A 144 14.62 15.16 3.66
CA ILE A 144 14.01 13.96 4.21
C ILE A 144 13.62 13.07 3.04
N ILE A 145 13.90 11.77 3.14
CA ILE A 145 13.51 10.77 2.16
C ILE A 145 12.40 9.94 2.79
N LEU A 146 11.28 9.79 2.07
CA LEU A 146 10.21 8.87 2.42
C LEU A 146 10.34 7.63 1.55
N TYR A 147 10.36 6.46 2.19
CA TYR A 147 10.36 5.19 1.48
C TYR A 147 8.92 4.71 1.21
N PRO A 148 8.72 3.79 0.24
CA PRO A 148 7.43 3.17 0.02
C PRO A 148 6.90 2.50 1.29
N ASN A 149 5.58 2.60 1.52
CA ASN A 149 4.95 1.88 2.61
C ASN A 149 5.06 0.37 2.39
N ARG A 150 5.25 -0.39 3.46
CA ARG A 150 5.21 -1.85 3.47
C ARG A 150 4.09 -2.32 4.36
N VAL A 151 3.23 -3.21 3.89
CA VAL A 151 2.21 -3.79 4.78
C VAL A 151 2.92 -4.69 5.78
N VAL A 152 2.70 -4.43 7.07
CA VAL A 152 3.22 -5.22 8.19
C VAL A 152 2.13 -6.06 8.86
N GLY A 153 0.87 -5.79 8.52
CA GLY A 153 -0.19 -6.77 8.69
C GLY A 153 -1.53 -6.33 8.12
N ALA A 154 -2.37 -7.32 7.84
CA ALA A 154 -3.67 -7.16 7.23
C ALA A 154 -4.63 -8.20 7.81
N TRP A 155 -5.86 -7.77 8.13
CA TRP A 155 -6.84 -8.57 8.86
C TRP A 155 -8.25 -8.28 8.35
N ASN A 156 -9.04 -9.33 8.18
CA ASN A 156 -10.47 -9.21 7.93
C ASN A 156 -11.26 -9.48 9.22
N ASP A 157 -12.46 -8.95 9.35
CA ASP A 157 -13.34 -9.37 10.44
C ASP A 157 -13.89 -10.78 10.14
N THR A 158 -14.14 -11.57 11.18
CA THR A 158 -14.58 -12.96 11.05
C THR A 158 -16.10 -13.07 10.82
N ASP A 159 -16.56 -14.27 10.48
CA ASP A 159 -17.98 -14.65 10.60
C ASP A 159 -18.11 -15.72 11.71
N PRO A 160 -18.80 -15.43 12.84
CA PRO A 160 -19.51 -14.20 13.14
C PRO A 160 -18.57 -13.01 13.37
N ALA A 161 -19.08 -11.80 13.07
CA ALA A 161 -18.38 -10.54 13.25
C ALA A 161 -17.96 -10.34 14.72
N ASP A 162 -16.71 -9.94 14.92
CA ASP A 162 -16.19 -9.61 16.24
C ASP A 162 -16.69 -8.21 16.64
N PRO A 163 -17.46 -8.09 17.74
CA PRO A 163 -17.98 -6.80 18.18
C PRO A 163 -16.88 -5.79 18.55
N ASP A 164 -15.67 -6.25 18.86
CA ASP A 164 -14.54 -5.39 19.24
C ASP A 164 -13.68 -4.99 18.02
N PHE A 165 -13.87 -5.63 16.86
CA PHE A 165 -13.12 -5.34 15.62
C PHE A 165 -13.09 -3.86 15.24
N PRO A 166 -14.17 -3.06 15.36
CA PRO A 166 -14.15 -1.62 15.09
C PRO A 166 -13.14 -0.81 15.92
N THR A 167 -12.66 -1.35 17.03
CA THR A 167 -11.70 -0.70 17.93
C THR A 167 -10.27 -1.19 17.76
N TYR A 168 -10.05 -2.23 16.94
CA TYR A 168 -8.73 -2.77 16.70
C TYR A 168 -7.85 -1.78 15.94
N THR A 169 -6.65 -1.61 16.48
CA THR A 169 -5.59 -0.74 15.96
C THR A 169 -4.22 -1.42 15.97
N ASP A 170 -4.18 -2.67 16.43
CA ASP A 170 -3.01 -3.53 16.40
C ASP A 170 -3.42 -4.93 15.95
N GLY A 171 -2.46 -5.61 15.35
CA GLY A 171 -2.63 -6.93 14.74
C GLY A 171 -2.58 -8.10 15.70
N SER A 172 -2.61 -7.84 17.01
CA SER A 172 -2.22 -8.82 18.01
C SER A 172 -3.20 -9.99 18.16
N LEU A 173 -4.39 -9.90 17.56
CA LEU A 173 -5.49 -10.80 17.90
C LEU A 173 -5.90 -11.81 16.82
N LEU A 174 -5.66 -11.64 15.50
CA LEU A 174 -6.10 -12.63 14.49
C LEU A 174 -5.47 -12.45 13.09
N PRO A 175 -4.32 -13.04 12.70
CA PRO A 175 -3.76 -12.97 11.34
C PRO A 175 -4.60 -13.73 10.29
N LEU A 176 -5.19 -13.02 9.33
CA LEU A 176 -6.00 -13.58 8.24
C LEU A 176 -5.43 -13.32 6.84
N GLY A 177 -4.25 -12.69 6.76
CA GLY A 177 -3.62 -12.37 5.49
C GLY A 177 -2.12 -12.63 5.55
N LEU A 178 -1.62 -13.61 4.80
CA LEU A 178 -0.22 -13.60 4.39
C LEU A 178 -0.09 -12.73 3.14
N ILE A 179 0.88 -11.84 3.19
CA ILE A 179 1.20 -10.95 2.08
C ILE A 179 2.45 -11.52 1.45
N VAL A 180 2.30 -11.91 0.20
CA VAL A 180 3.20 -12.86 -0.42
C VAL A 180 4.27 -12.16 -1.23
N GLY A 181 5.50 -12.64 -1.08
CA GLY A 181 6.63 -12.23 -1.90
C GLY A 181 7.13 -10.81 -1.59
N PRO A 182 8.07 -10.29 -2.39
CA PRO A 182 8.57 -8.92 -2.23
C PRO A 182 7.44 -7.96 -2.63
N ASN A 183 6.56 -7.66 -1.66
CA ASN A 183 5.45 -6.70 -1.71
C ASN A 183 5.62 -5.70 -2.85
N LEU A 184 5.01 -5.91 -4.02
CA LEU A 184 5.38 -5.17 -5.23
C LEU A 184 4.79 -3.76 -5.20
N TYR A 185 5.36 -2.94 -4.33
CA TYR A 185 5.33 -1.49 -4.40
C TYR A 185 6.23 -1.09 -5.57
N THR A 186 5.62 -0.55 -6.61
CA THR A 186 6.36 -0.03 -7.76
C THR A 186 6.79 1.42 -7.58
N ALA A 187 6.63 1.98 -6.37
CA ALA A 187 7.00 3.35 -6.08
C ALA A 187 8.49 3.45 -5.73
N GLU A 188 9.15 4.44 -6.32
CA GLU A 188 10.50 4.83 -5.91
C GLU A 188 10.43 5.67 -4.62
N PRO A 189 11.50 5.71 -3.82
CA PRO A 189 11.58 6.63 -2.68
C PRO A 189 11.39 8.09 -3.10
N GLU A 190 10.59 8.85 -2.36
CA GLU A 190 10.40 10.28 -2.61
C GLU A 190 11.33 11.11 -1.73
N GLY A 191 12.23 11.85 -2.36
CA GLY A 191 13.17 12.74 -1.69
C GLY A 191 12.68 14.19 -1.65
N TYR A 192 12.61 14.77 -0.46
CA TYR A 192 12.38 16.19 -0.29
C TYR A 192 13.68 16.90 0.06
N VAL A 193 14.09 17.85 -0.76
CA VAL A 193 15.18 18.78 -0.45
C VAL A 193 14.61 20.17 -0.29
N ARG A 194 14.93 20.84 0.82
CA ARG A 194 14.60 22.26 0.94
C ARG A 194 15.77 23.08 0.44
N PHE A 195 15.56 23.78 -0.68
CA PHE A 195 16.55 24.50 -1.48
C PHE A 195 17.39 23.58 -2.35
N ASP A 196 17.04 23.51 -3.64
CA ASP A 196 17.98 23.04 -4.65
C ASP A 196 19.11 24.08 -4.76
N PRO A 197 20.37 23.73 -4.41
CA PRO A 197 21.49 24.67 -4.42
C PRO A 197 21.74 25.25 -5.82
N SER A 198 21.18 24.64 -6.87
CA SER A 198 21.36 25.07 -8.26
C SER A 198 20.27 26.02 -8.78
N SER A 199 19.10 26.14 -8.16
CA SER A 199 17.95 26.81 -8.80
C SER A 199 17.23 27.91 -8.00
N THR A 200 17.40 28.05 -6.68
CA THR A 200 16.74 29.16 -5.95
C THR A 200 17.52 29.69 -4.74
N PRO A 201 18.20 30.85 -4.89
CA PRO A 201 18.71 31.61 -3.75
C PRO A 201 17.56 32.42 -3.14
N GLY A 202 16.84 31.89 -2.15
CA GLY A 202 15.88 32.72 -1.40
C GLY A 202 14.77 31.99 -0.64
N LYS A 203 14.13 32.75 0.26
CA LYS A 203 13.07 32.42 1.24
C LYS A 203 11.73 31.93 0.62
N GLY A 204 11.76 31.06 -0.39
CA GLY A 204 10.57 30.44 -0.97
C GLY A 204 9.95 29.39 -0.05
N LYS A 205 8.61 29.27 -0.06
CA LYS A 205 7.90 28.13 0.53
C LYS A 205 8.13 26.92 -0.38
N SER A 206 8.42 25.75 0.19
CA SER A 206 8.40 24.50 -0.57
C SER A 206 6.99 24.32 -1.15
N LYS A 207 6.92 23.93 -2.42
CA LYS A 207 5.68 23.42 -3.00
C LYS A 207 5.46 22.02 -2.45
N ALA A 208 4.20 21.64 -2.30
CA ALA A 208 3.87 20.25 -2.04
C ALA A 208 4.05 19.38 -3.28
N THR A 209 4.43 18.13 -3.03
CA THR A 209 4.65 17.08 -4.03
C THR A 209 3.59 16.00 -3.82
N ASP A 210 3.06 15.47 -4.91
CA ASP A 210 2.18 14.30 -4.90
C ASP A 210 3.01 13.05 -4.56
N ILE A 211 2.66 12.39 -3.46
CA ILE A 211 3.26 11.14 -3.00
C ILE A 211 2.25 10.02 -2.85
N THR A 212 1.13 10.12 -3.56
CA THR A 212 0.07 9.12 -3.54
C THR A 212 0.61 7.72 -3.86
N GLU A 213 1.58 7.63 -4.77
CA GLU A 213 2.19 6.36 -5.18
C GLU A 213 2.90 5.61 -4.04
N LEU A 214 3.39 6.31 -3.00
CA LEU A 214 3.99 5.67 -1.82
C LEU A 214 2.97 4.85 -1.00
N PHE A 215 1.67 5.02 -1.28
CA PHE A 215 0.55 4.37 -0.59
C PHE A 215 -0.30 3.52 -1.55
N THR A 216 0.24 3.17 -2.72
CA THR A 216 -0.42 2.29 -3.69
C THR A 216 0.14 0.87 -3.58
N TYR A 217 -0.74 -0.14 -3.68
CA TYR A 217 -0.39 -1.56 -3.58
C TYR A 217 -0.76 -2.31 -4.86
N THR A 218 0.14 -3.19 -5.30
CA THR A 218 -0.14 -4.16 -6.35
C THR A 218 0.41 -5.51 -5.90
N GLY A 219 -0.44 -6.54 -5.93
CA GLY A 219 -0.05 -7.88 -5.50
C GLY A 219 -1.18 -8.70 -4.91
N TRP A 220 -0.81 -9.88 -4.43
CA TRP A 220 -1.71 -10.84 -3.82
C TRP A 220 -1.80 -10.66 -2.30
N VAL A 221 -3.04 -10.60 -1.79
CA VAL A 221 -3.37 -10.79 -0.39
C VAL A 221 -4.05 -12.15 -0.26
N ILE A 222 -3.58 -12.97 0.67
CA ILE A 222 -3.91 -14.39 0.70
C ILE A 222 -4.32 -14.79 2.10
N ASP A 223 -5.39 -15.57 2.23
CA ASP A 223 -5.79 -16.15 3.51
C ASP A 223 -4.64 -17.03 4.04
N SER A 224 -4.32 -16.87 5.33
CA SER A 224 -3.22 -17.60 5.97
C SER A 224 -3.41 -19.12 5.96
N VAL A 225 -4.63 -19.62 5.70
CA VAL A 225 -4.89 -21.05 5.50
C VAL A 225 -4.16 -21.65 4.29
N LEU A 226 -3.72 -20.81 3.34
CA LEU A 226 -3.00 -21.27 2.16
C LEU A 226 -1.50 -21.46 2.40
N ASP A 227 -0.93 -20.94 3.49
CA ASP A 227 0.44 -21.23 3.90
C ASP A 227 0.46 -22.53 4.67
N THR A 228 0.80 -23.59 3.94
CA THR A 228 0.70 -24.96 4.43
C THR A 228 2.08 -25.60 4.55
N SER A 229 3.10 -25.08 3.86
CA SER A 229 4.43 -25.65 3.87
C SER A 229 5.50 -24.70 3.34
N GLY A 230 6.66 -24.70 3.97
CA GLY A 230 7.89 -24.09 3.46
C GLY A 230 9.00 -25.10 3.21
N PRO A 231 10.26 -24.65 3.04
CA PRO A 231 11.42 -25.52 2.80
C PRO A 231 11.65 -26.59 3.88
N GLU A 232 11.15 -26.37 5.10
CA GLU A 232 11.25 -27.30 6.23
C GLU A 232 10.01 -28.22 6.37
N GLY A 233 9.01 -28.09 5.50
CA GLY A 233 7.79 -28.90 5.50
C GLY A 233 6.68 -28.38 6.41
N GLU A 234 6.84 -27.19 7.00
CA GLU A 234 5.89 -26.52 7.89
C GLU A 234 5.64 -25.09 7.39
N PRO A 235 4.47 -24.47 7.67
CA PRO A 235 4.16 -23.09 7.28
C PRO A 235 5.25 -22.11 7.69
N ASP A 236 5.68 -21.24 6.78
CA ASP A 236 6.82 -20.34 6.99
C ASP A 236 6.51 -18.85 6.79
N GLY A 237 5.25 -18.52 6.50
CA GLY A 237 4.77 -17.17 6.26
C GLY A 237 5.05 -16.64 4.85
N ILE A 238 5.53 -17.48 3.93
CA ILE A 238 5.81 -17.13 2.54
C ILE A 238 5.02 -18.06 1.65
N ILE A 239 4.08 -17.52 0.87
CA ILE A 239 3.43 -18.34 -0.15
C ILE A 239 4.36 -18.50 -1.35
N ASP A 240 4.78 -19.73 -1.60
CA ASP A 240 5.59 -20.06 -2.76
C ASP A 240 5.19 -21.42 -3.36
N THR A 241 6.10 -22.03 -4.12
CA THR A 241 5.85 -23.33 -4.76
C THR A 241 5.62 -24.47 -3.76
N TYR A 242 6.10 -24.35 -2.51
CA TYR A 242 5.91 -25.35 -1.47
C TYR A 242 4.46 -25.44 -0.98
N ASP A 243 3.68 -24.36 -1.08
CA ASP A 243 2.28 -24.31 -0.65
C ASP A 243 1.30 -24.88 -1.67
N ILE A 244 1.73 -25.02 -2.92
CA ILE A 244 0.91 -25.62 -3.96
C ILE A 244 0.67 -27.09 -3.57
N PRO A 245 -0.60 -27.54 -3.49
CA PRO A 245 -0.90 -28.93 -3.19
C PRO A 245 -0.26 -29.89 -4.20
N LEU A 246 0.16 -31.07 -3.76
CA LEU A 246 0.58 -32.12 -4.69
C LEU A 246 -0.64 -32.65 -5.45
N GLY A 247 -0.63 -32.52 -6.78
CA GLY A 247 -1.73 -32.91 -7.65
C GLY A 247 -1.29 -33.44 -9.01
N ASP A 248 -2.21 -34.15 -9.67
CA ASP A 248 -2.13 -34.45 -11.10
C ASP A 248 -2.83 -33.30 -11.85
N TYR A 249 -2.02 -32.36 -12.35
CA TYR A 249 -2.48 -31.16 -13.06
C TYR A 249 -2.42 -31.30 -14.60
N ASP A 250 -1.77 -32.34 -15.10
CA ASP A 250 -1.59 -32.59 -16.54
C ASP A 250 -2.63 -33.56 -17.13
N VAL A 251 -3.43 -34.20 -16.27
CA VAL A 251 -4.46 -35.18 -16.63
C VAL A 251 -3.83 -36.43 -17.29
N ASP A 252 -2.52 -36.63 -17.13
CA ASP A 252 -1.81 -37.83 -17.53
C ASP A 252 -1.65 -38.73 -16.30
N ALA A 253 -2.49 -39.77 -16.25
CA ALA A 253 -2.47 -40.77 -15.19
C ALA A 253 -1.14 -41.55 -15.04
N THR A 254 -0.14 -41.28 -15.89
CA THR A 254 1.20 -41.85 -15.82
C THR A 254 2.25 -40.90 -15.22
N THR A 255 1.92 -39.63 -15.02
CA THR A 255 2.78 -38.65 -14.36
C THR A 255 2.58 -38.73 -12.84
N ASP A 256 3.67 -38.67 -12.07
CA ASP A 256 3.57 -38.58 -10.61
C ASP A 256 3.01 -37.20 -10.20
N PRO A 257 2.21 -37.11 -9.12
CA PRO A 257 1.71 -35.82 -8.63
C PRO A 257 2.85 -34.83 -8.38
N SER A 258 2.64 -33.59 -8.79
CA SER A 258 3.63 -32.52 -8.68
C SER A 258 2.98 -31.20 -8.22
N GLN A 259 3.80 -30.16 -8.10
CA GLN A 259 3.39 -28.79 -7.76
C GLN A 259 3.39 -27.87 -9.00
N ASP A 260 3.62 -28.43 -10.19
CA ASP A 260 3.55 -27.73 -11.49
C ASP A 260 2.07 -27.51 -11.84
N TYR A 261 1.48 -26.47 -11.25
CA TYR A 261 0.06 -26.18 -11.33
C TYR A 261 -0.36 -25.72 -12.73
N ASN A 262 0.53 -25.00 -13.42
CA ASN A 262 0.23 -24.48 -14.76
C ASN A 262 0.55 -25.50 -15.87
N ASN A 263 1.20 -26.62 -15.53
CA ASN A 263 1.58 -27.72 -16.40
C ASN A 263 2.46 -27.27 -17.58
N ASP A 264 3.45 -26.42 -17.31
CA ASP A 264 4.43 -25.97 -18.30
C ASP A 264 5.74 -26.79 -18.27
N GLY A 265 5.86 -27.71 -17.31
CA GLY A 265 7.01 -28.58 -17.09
C GLY A 265 8.10 -27.96 -16.21
N VAL A 266 7.87 -26.79 -15.62
CA VAL A 266 8.86 -26.04 -14.83
C VAL A 266 8.22 -25.46 -13.56
N LEU A 267 8.54 -26.03 -12.40
CA LEU A 267 8.11 -25.49 -11.12
C LEU A 267 8.72 -24.09 -10.85
N ASN A 268 7.90 -23.04 -10.89
CA ASN A 268 8.31 -21.65 -10.71
C ASN A 268 7.15 -20.74 -10.22
N GLY A 269 7.37 -19.42 -10.17
CA GLY A 269 6.35 -18.46 -9.72
C GLY A 269 5.09 -18.40 -10.59
N ALA A 270 5.14 -18.85 -11.84
CA ALA A 270 3.96 -18.95 -12.70
C ALA A 270 2.98 -20.03 -12.22
N ASP A 271 3.45 -21.06 -11.51
CA ASP A 271 2.59 -22.06 -10.87
C ASP A 271 1.84 -21.46 -9.69
N VAL A 272 2.55 -20.68 -8.87
CA VAL A 272 1.97 -19.95 -7.75
C VAL A 272 0.89 -18.99 -8.28
N GLU A 273 1.20 -18.21 -9.30
CA GLU A 273 0.25 -17.27 -9.92
C GLU A 273 -1.01 -17.99 -10.45
N ALA A 274 -0.84 -19.12 -11.14
CA ALA A 274 -1.96 -19.91 -11.65
C ALA A 274 -2.82 -20.49 -10.52
N TRP A 275 -2.17 -21.02 -9.48
CA TRP A 275 -2.86 -21.56 -8.31
C TRP A 275 -3.65 -20.47 -7.56
N LEU A 276 -3.04 -19.31 -7.30
CA LEU A 276 -3.71 -18.19 -6.63
C LEU A 276 -4.86 -17.63 -7.45
N THR A 277 -4.73 -17.61 -8.79
CA THR A 277 -5.84 -17.26 -9.70
C THR A 277 -7.03 -18.18 -9.50
N ASP A 278 -6.81 -19.49 -9.36
CA ASP A 278 -7.89 -20.44 -9.10
C ASP A 278 -8.46 -20.29 -7.68
N MET A 279 -7.64 -20.00 -6.68
CA MET A 279 -8.10 -19.68 -5.31
C MET A 279 -8.95 -18.42 -5.25
N ALA A 280 -8.66 -17.43 -6.10
CA ALA A 280 -9.47 -16.23 -6.25
C ALA A 280 -10.81 -16.48 -6.95
N ALA A 281 -10.91 -17.54 -7.77
CA ALA A 281 -12.12 -17.91 -8.51
C ALA A 281 -13.09 -18.81 -7.72
N LEU A 282 -12.74 -19.22 -6.51
CA LEU A 282 -13.60 -20.02 -5.64
C LEU A 282 -14.88 -19.27 -5.24
N ALA A 283 -15.95 -20.01 -4.91
CA ALA A 283 -17.20 -19.41 -4.42
C ALA A 283 -17.00 -18.61 -3.11
N THR A 284 -16.05 -19.05 -2.29
CA THR A 284 -15.48 -18.30 -1.17
C THR A 284 -14.00 -18.13 -1.46
N PRO A 285 -13.56 -17.00 -2.03
CA PRO A 285 -12.17 -16.77 -2.36
C PRO A 285 -11.27 -16.82 -1.13
N THR A 286 -10.06 -17.32 -1.31
CA THR A 286 -8.98 -17.31 -0.29
C THR A 286 -7.73 -16.57 -0.79
N ALA A 287 -7.78 -16.00 -1.99
CA ALA A 287 -6.74 -15.15 -2.55
C ALA A 287 -7.39 -13.98 -3.29
N TRP A 288 -6.80 -12.80 -3.19
CA TRP A 288 -7.27 -11.57 -3.82
C TRP A 288 -6.10 -10.84 -4.45
N TYR A 289 -6.19 -10.59 -5.76
CA TYR A 289 -5.23 -9.76 -6.47
C TYR A 289 -5.71 -8.31 -6.50
N TYR A 290 -4.83 -7.41 -6.09
CA TYR A 290 -5.04 -5.97 -6.15
C TYR A 290 -4.09 -5.35 -7.17
N ALA A 291 -4.61 -4.42 -7.97
CA ALA A 291 -3.84 -3.67 -8.95
C ALA A 291 -4.06 -2.17 -8.71
N GLU A 292 -2.98 -1.45 -8.44
CA GLU A 292 -3.01 -0.01 -8.16
C GLU A 292 -4.02 0.39 -7.05
N GLU A 293 -4.21 -0.50 -6.07
CA GLU A 293 -5.18 -0.29 -4.98
C GLU A 293 -4.60 0.62 -3.90
N TRP A 294 -5.46 1.34 -3.17
CA TRP A 294 -5.02 2.03 -1.96
C TRP A 294 -4.58 0.99 -0.93
N ILE A 295 -3.30 1.03 -0.54
CA ILE A 295 -2.64 0.00 0.29
C ILE A 295 -3.42 -0.31 1.58
N LEU A 296 -4.10 0.68 2.13
CA LEU A 296 -4.85 0.62 3.37
C LEU A 296 -6.29 0.09 3.21
N ASN A 297 -6.69 -0.29 1.99
CA ASN A 297 -8.02 -0.86 1.66
C ASN A 297 -7.98 -2.36 1.33
N ILE A 298 -6.81 -2.99 1.35
CA ILE A 298 -6.62 -4.40 0.94
C ILE A 298 -7.19 -5.43 1.93
N ALA A 299 -7.60 -4.99 3.13
CA ALA A 299 -8.30 -5.77 4.15
C ALA A 299 -9.18 -4.85 5.03
N ASP A 300 -9.94 -5.41 5.98
CA ASP A 300 -10.76 -4.60 6.90
C ASP A 300 -9.91 -3.82 7.92
N LEU A 301 -8.78 -4.35 8.37
CA LEU A 301 -7.76 -3.64 9.15
C LEU A 301 -6.42 -3.83 8.45
N VAL A 302 -5.73 -2.72 8.14
CA VAL A 302 -4.40 -2.75 7.52
C VAL A 302 -3.46 -1.89 8.34
N ILE A 303 -2.27 -2.42 8.62
CA ILE A 303 -1.15 -1.68 9.20
C ILE A 303 0.00 -1.71 8.20
N THR A 304 0.47 -0.52 7.85
CA THR A 304 1.60 -0.32 6.95
C THR A 304 2.68 0.45 7.67
N GLU A 305 3.91 0.28 7.20
CA GLU A 305 5.10 0.86 7.77
C GLU A 305 5.86 1.65 6.69
N GLN A 306 6.10 2.92 6.94
CA GLN A 306 6.91 3.80 6.12
C GLN A 306 8.21 4.11 6.84
N GLY A 307 9.31 3.63 6.26
CA GLY A 307 10.63 4.12 6.63
C GLY A 307 10.82 5.55 6.15
N LEU A 308 11.60 6.32 6.91
CA LEU A 308 12.09 7.62 6.48
C LEU A 308 13.53 7.85 6.93
N GLU A 309 14.25 8.67 6.17
CA GLU A 309 15.59 9.12 6.50
C GLU A 309 15.62 10.63 6.53
N ASN A 310 15.77 11.18 7.73
CA ASN A 310 15.78 12.62 7.96
C ASN A 310 17.22 13.13 8.07
N ASP A 311 17.50 14.21 7.35
CA ASP A 311 18.76 14.95 7.44
C ASP A 311 18.48 16.43 7.73
N GLY A 312 18.03 16.70 8.96
CA GLY A 312 17.86 18.05 9.50
C GLY A 312 16.47 18.68 9.31
N THR A 313 15.51 17.99 8.69
CA THR A 313 14.15 18.50 8.51
C THR A 313 13.42 18.64 9.84
N LYS A 314 12.93 19.86 10.13
CA LYS A 314 12.24 20.19 11.40
C LYS A 314 10.73 19.93 11.39
N LEU A 315 10.12 20.07 10.22
CA LEU A 315 8.70 19.85 10.04
C LEU A 315 8.43 19.47 8.59
N LEU A 316 8.03 18.23 8.38
CA LEU A 316 7.39 17.73 7.18
C LEU A 316 5.88 17.71 7.43
N GLN A 317 5.10 18.27 6.51
CA GLN A 317 3.65 18.21 6.52
C GLN A 317 3.19 17.27 5.42
N ILE A 318 2.45 16.22 5.79
CA ILE A 318 1.74 15.35 4.87
C ILE A 318 0.24 15.68 4.97
N ARG A 319 -0.44 15.67 3.84
CA ARG A 319 -1.89 15.86 3.76
C ARG A 319 -2.54 14.72 3.01
N PHE A 320 -3.61 14.21 3.58
CA PHE A 320 -4.44 13.16 3.01
C PHE A 320 -5.76 13.80 2.58
N TYR A 321 -6.05 13.74 1.29
CA TYR A 321 -7.21 14.34 0.64
C TYR A 321 -8.14 13.20 0.17
N PRO A 322 -9.33 13.02 0.77
CA PRO A 322 -10.24 11.94 0.36
C PRO A 322 -10.55 12.06 -1.14
N VAL A 323 -10.38 10.97 -1.89
CA VAL A 323 -10.55 11.02 -3.36
C VAL A 323 -11.96 11.49 -3.74
N ASP A 324 -12.97 11.07 -2.98
CA ASP A 324 -14.39 11.36 -3.27
C ASP A 324 -14.79 12.84 -3.09
N THR A 325 -14.02 13.61 -2.30
CA THR A 325 -14.34 15.02 -1.99
C THR A 325 -13.31 16.02 -2.51
N THR A 326 -12.22 15.54 -3.13
CA THR A 326 -11.12 16.39 -3.57
C THR A 326 -11.41 17.03 -4.92
N GLU A 327 -11.23 18.35 -5.00
CA GLU A 327 -11.37 19.09 -6.24
C GLU A 327 -10.05 19.78 -6.62
N PHE A 328 -9.58 19.53 -7.85
CA PHE A 328 -8.41 20.18 -8.42
C PHE A 328 -8.84 21.44 -9.19
N ILE A 329 -9.08 22.53 -8.45
CA ILE A 329 -9.54 23.82 -9.02
C ILE A 329 -8.36 24.80 -9.18
N PRO A 330 -8.18 25.43 -10.37
CA PRO A 330 -7.13 26.42 -10.69
C PRO A 330 -6.97 27.59 -9.71
#